data_AF-A0A8T6FA55-F1
#
_entry.id   AF-A0A8T6FA55-F1
#
_cell.length_a   1.000
_cell.length_b   1.000
_cell.length_c   1.000
_cell.angle_alpha   90.00
_cell.angle_beta   90.00
_cell.angle_gamma   90.00
#
_symmetry.space_group_name_H-M   'P 1'
#
loop_
_entity.id
_entity.type
_entity.pdbx_description
1 polymer ?
#
loop_
_entity_poly.entity_id
_entity_poly.type
_entity_poly.pdbx_seq_one_letter_code
_entity_poly.pdbx_strand_id
1 'polypeptide(L)'
;MPPANIDDLLPSLKEDFYAVRGRKWNHFHCPILQVDEDAELCRAHVINASFPNSNRAVTVQRKDVDNFYGTHFERDFKLIEFAPDAGRSLSLEALKNRDLARIVQPKISADGEDQDFYVTTNPSGIPKNHTEVRLGNSDQQITLVIKSSPEEVIKKTSGPWEIRAEKDLRLSVLVSVLKAAHLTLFHRLGYGYALSVGGQFLGQHVLGSFFLRARDRDRQSVQSMAAEHFAEFSTLVRPAFKIAGDFNGTLDDGFGWLCMLGRLPWAINVVVRVDDRFFCALVPIMDTDDSVHHFLQFLSRPYRQISVAGALFGQSAIETDFATRKFDWPEGRFTGAPV
;
A
#
# COMPACT_ATOMS: atom_id res chain seq x y z
N MET A 1 -23.68 7.50 -4.55
CA MET A 1 -24.45 7.39 -3.29
C MET A 1 -23.73 8.21 -2.24
N PRO A 2 -24.44 8.93 -1.36
CA PRO A 2 -23.79 9.56 -0.21
C PRO A 2 -23.06 8.49 0.62
N PRO A 3 -21.92 8.83 1.22
CA PRO A 3 -21.20 7.90 2.07
C PRO A 3 -22.09 7.41 3.21
N ALA A 4 -22.26 6.09 3.35
CA ALA A 4 -22.98 5.51 4.49
C ALA A 4 -22.32 5.96 5.81
N ASN A 5 -23.15 6.33 6.79
CA ASN A 5 -22.69 6.60 8.14
C ASN A 5 -22.22 5.28 8.79
N ILE A 6 -21.31 5.34 9.77
CA ILE A 6 -20.87 4.15 10.53
C ILE A 6 -22.09 3.45 11.14
N ASP A 7 -23.03 4.23 11.67
CA ASP A 7 -24.26 3.74 12.28
C ASP A 7 -25.14 2.95 11.29
N ASP A 8 -25.04 3.24 9.99
CA ASP A 8 -25.79 2.51 8.95
C ASP A 8 -25.14 1.16 8.62
N LEU A 9 -23.83 1.03 8.79
CA LEU A 9 -23.06 -0.18 8.47
C LEU A 9 -23.03 -1.19 9.63
N LEU A 10 -23.04 -0.70 10.87
CA LEU A 10 -22.91 -1.52 12.07
C LEU A 10 -23.98 -2.62 12.21
N PRO A 11 -25.28 -2.38 11.94
CA PRO A 11 -26.30 -3.42 12.07
C PRO A 11 -26.02 -4.65 11.20
N SER A 12 -25.71 -4.43 9.91
CA SER A 12 -25.39 -5.51 8.96
C SER A 12 -24.15 -6.29 9.39
N LEU A 13 -23.08 -5.61 9.81
CA LEU A 13 -21.86 -6.25 10.31
C LEU A 13 -22.12 -7.07 11.59
N LYS A 14 -22.99 -6.59 12.48
CA LYS A 14 -23.36 -7.29 13.71
C LYS A 14 -24.19 -8.54 13.45
N GLU A 15 -25.08 -8.51 12.45
CA GLU A 15 -25.85 -9.66 11.99
C GLU A 15 -24.95 -10.71 11.33
N ASP A 16 -24.06 -10.28 10.46
CA ASP A 16 -23.07 -11.13 9.79
C ASP A 16 -22.13 -11.81 10.82
N PHE A 17 -21.61 -11.07 11.80
CA PHE A 17 -20.85 -11.66 12.90
C PHE A 17 -21.67 -12.66 13.72
N TYR A 18 -22.93 -12.35 14.02
CA TYR A 18 -23.83 -13.26 14.73
C TYR A 18 -24.06 -14.55 13.94
N ALA A 19 -24.23 -14.47 12.62
CA ALA A 19 -24.39 -15.63 11.75
C ALA A 19 -23.18 -16.58 11.82
N VAL A 20 -21.96 -16.04 11.96
CA VAL A 20 -20.72 -16.83 12.01
C VAL A 20 -20.43 -17.35 13.43
N ARG A 21 -20.68 -16.55 14.47
CA ARG A 21 -20.26 -16.86 15.86
C ARG A 21 -21.38 -17.32 16.78
N GLY A 22 -22.64 -17.22 16.36
CA GLY A 22 -23.81 -17.50 17.19
C GLY A 22 -24.01 -16.53 18.36
N ARG A 23 -23.25 -15.42 18.40
CA ARG A 23 -23.33 -14.39 19.44
C ARG A 23 -23.01 -13.02 18.86
N LYS A 24 -23.61 -11.99 19.43
CA LYS A 24 -23.33 -10.60 19.07
C LYS A 24 -22.11 -10.10 19.85
N TRP A 25 -21.35 -9.17 19.29
CA TRP A 25 -20.37 -8.39 20.05
C TRP A 25 -21.03 -7.31 20.90
N ASN A 26 -20.30 -6.85 21.90
CA ASN A 26 -20.68 -5.75 22.79
C ASN A 26 -20.35 -4.40 22.16
N HIS A 27 -19.15 -4.25 21.59
CA HIS A 27 -18.66 -3.00 20.98
C HIS A 27 -18.60 -3.18 19.46
N PHE A 28 -17.45 -3.58 18.94
CA PHE A 28 -17.20 -3.90 17.53
C PHE A 28 -16.03 -4.89 17.47
N HIS A 29 -16.22 -6.03 16.84
CA HIS A 29 -15.15 -7.02 16.68
C HIS A 29 -14.25 -6.64 15.51
N CYS A 30 -13.10 -6.04 15.80
CA CYS A 30 -12.19 -5.53 14.78
C CYS A 30 -11.69 -6.66 13.85
N PRO A 31 -11.83 -6.57 12.51
CA PRO A 31 -11.40 -7.65 11.60
C PRO A 31 -9.88 -7.81 11.52
N ILE A 32 -9.11 -6.75 11.82
CA ILE A 32 -7.64 -6.80 11.88
C ILE A 32 -7.16 -7.34 13.23
N LEU A 33 -7.72 -6.89 14.35
CA LEU A 33 -7.23 -7.29 15.68
C LEU A 33 -7.89 -8.57 16.22
N GLN A 34 -9.07 -8.92 15.69
CA GLN A 34 -9.90 -10.04 16.13
C GLN A 34 -10.29 -9.95 17.62
N VAL A 35 -10.53 -8.72 18.10
CA VAL A 35 -10.98 -8.44 19.46
C VAL A 35 -12.21 -7.54 19.45
N ASP A 36 -13.09 -7.78 20.41
CA ASP A 36 -14.26 -6.96 20.72
C ASP A 36 -13.92 -6.06 21.91
N GLU A 37 -13.49 -4.84 21.62
CA GLU A 37 -13.04 -3.86 22.60
C GLU A 37 -13.73 -2.51 22.37
N ASP A 38 -13.91 -1.75 23.45
CA ASP A 38 -14.38 -0.38 23.37
C ASP A 38 -13.30 0.51 22.76
N ALA A 39 -13.52 0.96 21.52
CA ALA A 39 -12.58 1.76 20.76
C ALA A 39 -13.32 2.71 19.82
N GLU A 40 -12.74 3.89 19.59
CA GLU A 40 -13.30 4.85 18.64
C GLU A 40 -13.30 4.23 17.23
N LEU A 41 -14.46 4.27 16.57
CA LEU A 41 -14.63 3.74 15.22
C LEU A 41 -14.44 4.85 14.18
N CYS A 42 -14.08 4.45 12.97
CA CYS A 42 -13.95 5.33 11.81
C CYS A 42 -14.51 4.67 10.55
N ARG A 43 -14.71 5.51 9.53
CA ARG A 43 -15.00 5.09 8.16
C ARG A 43 -13.67 4.85 7.46
N ALA A 44 -13.15 3.62 7.57
CA ALA A 44 -11.92 3.26 6.90
C ALA A 44 -12.18 3.09 5.41
N HIS A 45 -11.37 3.75 4.59
CA HIS A 45 -11.38 3.51 3.15
C HIS A 45 -10.71 2.15 2.91
N VAL A 46 -11.35 1.29 2.13
CA VAL A 46 -10.76 -0.01 1.77
C VAL A 46 -9.48 0.21 0.94
N ILE A 47 -9.52 1.20 0.05
CA ILE A 47 -8.38 1.71 -0.72
C ILE A 47 -8.24 3.20 -0.37
N ASN A 48 -7.03 3.67 -0.06
CA ASN A 48 -6.82 5.04 0.39
C ASN A 48 -7.47 6.07 -0.56
N ALA A 49 -8.27 6.98 0.00
CA ALA A 49 -9.00 7.99 -0.74
C ALA A 49 -8.12 8.96 -1.54
N SER A 50 -6.82 9.02 -1.23
CA SER A 50 -5.87 9.87 -1.96
C SER A 50 -5.61 9.42 -3.40
N PHE A 51 -6.03 8.21 -3.79
CA PHE A 51 -5.87 7.68 -5.15
C PHE A 51 -7.11 8.02 -6.00
N PRO A 52 -7.05 8.99 -6.93
CA PRO A 52 -8.22 9.62 -7.54
C PRO A 52 -9.12 8.65 -8.33
N ASN A 53 -8.55 7.67 -9.03
CA ASN A 53 -9.30 6.71 -9.85
C ASN A 53 -9.47 5.33 -9.20
N SER A 54 -9.46 5.27 -7.86
CA SER A 54 -9.75 4.05 -7.10
C SER A 54 -11.17 4.05 -6.53
N ASN A 55 -11.69 2.86 -6.24
CA ASN A 55 -12.96 2.68 -5.56
C ASN A 55 -13.03 3.46 -4.22
N ARG A 56 -14.21 3.98 -3.88
CA ARG A 56 -14.47 4.78 -2.66
C ARG A 56 -15.24 4.03 -1.58
N ALA A 57 -15.32 2.71 -1.68
CA ALA A 57 -15.94 1.88 -0.67
C ALA A 57 -15.24 2.08 0.68
N VAL A 58 -16.07 2.12 1.71
CA VAL A 58 -15.65 2.23 3.10
C VAL A 58 -16.16 1.02 3.86
N THR A 59 -15.50 0.75 4.98
CA THR A 59 -15.97 -0.21 5.99
C THR A 59 -15.82 0.39 7.38
N VAL A 60 -16.37 -0.27 8.38
CA VAL A 60 -16.18 0.10 9.79
C VAL A 60 -14.85 -0.47 10.25
N GLN A 61 -14.05 0.36 10.92
CA GLN A 61 -12.77 -0.04 11.50
C GLN A 61 -12.48 0.74 12.77
N ARG A 62 -11.65 0.21 13.66
CA ARG A 62 -11.08 1.00 14.76
C ARG A 62 -10.18 2.11 14.22
N LYS A 63 -10.39 3.33 14.72
CA LYS A 63 -9.68 4.53 14.26
C LYS A 63 -8.18 4.48 14.53
N ASP A 64 -7.76 3.91 15.66
CA ASP A 64 -6.34 3.75 16.01
C ASP A 64 -5.61 2.83 15.02
N VAL A 65 -6.24 1.73 14.63
CA VAL A 65 -5.70 0.80 13.62
C VAL A 65 -5.62 1.47 12.25
N ASP A 66 -6.70 2.10 11.78
CA ASP A 66 -6.72 2.73 10.45
C ASP A 66 -5.68 3.86 10.35
N ASN A 67 -5.64 4.75 11.35
CA ASN A 67 -4.70 5.87 11.42
C ASN A 67 -3.24 5.41 11.47
N PHE A 68 -2.94 4.32 12.17
CA PHE A 68 -1.60 3.78 12.23
C PHE A 68 -1.09 3.42 10.82
N TYR A 69 -1.83 2.60 10.07
CA TYR A 69 -1.40 2.22 8.73
C TYR A 69 -1.41 3.41 7.75
N GLY A 70 -2.40 4.29 7.87
CA GLY A 70 -2.52 5.50 7.07
C GLY A 70 -1.29 6.41 7.23
N THR A 71 -0.87 6.62 8.48
CA THR A 71 0.25 7.50 8.81
C THR A 71 1.58 6.89 8.43
N HIS A 72 1.80 5.60 8.76
CA HIS A 72 3.12 4.98 8.62
C HIS A 72 3.42 4.45 7.22
N PHE A 73 2.43 3.95 6.47
CA PHE A 73 2.69 3.25 5.20
C PHE A 73 1.96 3.90 4.03
N GLU A 74 0.64 4.13 4.13
CA GLU A 74 -0.15 4.58 2.99
C GLU A 74 0.26 5.98 2.53
N ARG A 75 0.65 6.85 3.45
CA ARG A 75 1.23 8.17 3.14
C ARG A 75 2.41 8.07 2.17
N ASP A 76 3.32 7.14 2.39
CA ASP A 76 4.50 6.96 1.53
C ASP A 76 4.11 6.21 0.26
N PHE A 77 3.19 5.25 0.33
CA PHE A 77 2.68 4.54 -0.85
C PHE A 77 2.07 5.50 -1.88
N LYS A 78 1.45 6.61 -1.44
CA LYS A 78 0.93 7.64 -2.34
C LYS A 78 1.96 8.14 -3.37
N LEU A 79 3.25 8.12 -3.02
CA LEU A 79 4.34 8.53 -3.91
C LEU A 79 4.45 7.69 -5.19
N ILE A 80 3.74 6.57 -5.29
CA ILE A 80 3.65 5.77 -6.51
C ILE A 80 3.09 6.58 -7.68
N GLU A 81 2.34 7.67 -7.43
CA GLU A 81 1.87 8.61 -8.45
C GLU A 81 3.01 9.32 -9.21
N PHE A 82 4.23 9.28 -8.69
CA PHE A 82 5.44 9.86 -9.29
C PHE A 82 6.41 8.81 -9.82
N ALA A 83 5.98 7.56 -9.95
CA ALA A 83 6.83 6.55 -10.56
C ALA A 83 7.16 6.91 -12.02
N PRO A 84 8.29 6.43 -12.58
CA PRO A 84 8.81 6.91 -13.88
C PRO A 84 7.82 6.82 -15.04
N ASP A 85 6.91 5.85 -15.00
CA ASP A 85 5.86 5.62 -15.99
C ASP A 85 4.66 6.60 -15.88
N ALA A 86 4.54 7.34 -14.78
CA ALA A 86 3.46 8.32 -14.57
C ALA A 86 3.69 9.67 -15.29
N GLY A 87 4.87 9.88 -15.89
CA GLY A 87 5.19 11.14 -16.59
C GLY A 87 5.35 12.37 -15.70
N ARG A 88 5.35 12.20 -14.36
CA ARG A 88 5.59 13.27 -13.37
C ARG A 88 6.97 13.11 -12.73
N SER A 89 7.72 14.20 -12.64
CA SER A 89 9.04 14.20 -11.98
C SER A 89 8.91 14.38 -10.47
N LEU A 90 9.18 13.31 -9.70
CA LEU A 90 9.22 13.38 -8.24
C LEU A 90 10.17 14.48 -7.73
N SER A 91 11.35 14.60 -8.34
CA SER A 91 12.37 15.58 -7.97
C SER A 91 11.86 17.02 -8.07
N LEU A 92 11.25 17.39 -9.20
CA LEU A 92 10.76 18.75 -9.40
C LEU A 92 9.55 19.06 -8.52
N GLU A 93 8.65 18.10 -8.36
CA GLU A 93 7.47 18.24 -7.50
C GLU A 93 7.87 18.37 -6.03
N ALA A 94 8.90 17.63 -5.59
CA ALA A 94 9.45 17.74 -4.25
C ALA A 94 10.04 19.13 -3.97
N LEU A 95 10.65 19.79 -4.95
CA LEU A 95 11.13 21.16 -4.78
C LEU A 95 10.00 22.19 -4.63
N LYS A 96 8.83 21.94 -5.24
CA LYS A 96 7.66 22.83 -5.14
C LYS A 96 6.85 22.60 -3.85
N ASN A 97 6.87 21.38 -3.32
CA ASN A 97 6.02 20.96 -2.22
C ASN A 97 6.84 20.58 -0.98
N ARG A 98 6.78 21.41 0.07
CA ARG A 98 7.52 21.21 1.32
C ARG A 98 7.20 19.89 2.03
N ASP A 99 5.95 19.42 1.95
CA ASP A 99 5.58 18.16 2.60
C ASP A 99 6.11 16.95 1.83
N LEU A 100 6.16 17.04 0.51
CA LEU A 100 6.82 16.04 -0.34
C LEU A 100 8.34 16.04 -0.12
N ALA A 101 8.96 17.23 -0.07
CA ALA A 101 10.39 17.39 0.23
C ALA A 101 10.78 16.73 1.55
N ARG A 102 9.94 16.81 2.58
CA ARG A 102 10.17 16.16 3.88
C ARG A 102 10.18 14.63 3.80
N ILE A 103 9.42 14.06 2.86
CA ILE A 103 9.28 12.60 2.72
C ILE A 103 10.42 12.02 1.88
N VAL A 104 10.74 12.65 0.74
CA VAL A 104 11.70 12.12 -0.24
C VAL A 104 13.09 12.74 -0.15
N GLN A 105 13.24 13.82 0.61
CA GLN A 105 14.50 14.48 0.92
C GLN A 105 15.36 14.70 -0.34
N PRO A 106 14.90 15.54 -1.29
CA PRO A 106 15.59 15.73 -2.56
C PRO A 106 17.04 16.15 -2.32
N LYS A 107 17.94 15.62 -3.14
CA LYS A 107 19.37 15.94 -3.18
C LYS A 107 19.70 16.62 -4.50
N ILE A 108 20.66 17.52 -4.44
CA ILE A 108 21.22 18.17 -5.63
C ILE A 108 22.69 17.81 -5.68
N SER A 109 23.14 17.28 -6.79
CA SER A 109 24.54 16.94 -6.98
C SER A 109 25.12 17.63 -8.21
N ALA A 110 26.37 18.06 -8.11
CA ALA A 110 27.16 18.58 -9.22
C ALA A 110 28.43 17.74 -9.31
N ASP A 111 28.69 17.13 -10.47
CA ASP A 111 29.82 16.20 -10.66
C ASP A 111 29.84 15.04 -9.64
N GLY A 112 28.65 14.61 -9.22
CA GLY A 112 28.47 13.54 -8.22
C GLY A 112 28.66 13.98 -6.76
N GLU A 113 28.98 15.25 -6.49
CA GLU A 113 29.07 15.79 -5.14
C GLU A 113 27.74 16.41 -4.70
N ASP A 114 27.20 15.98 -3.56
CA ASP A 114 26.00 16.58 -2.94
C ASP A 114 26.25 18.06 -2.60
N GLN A 115 25.29 18.92 -2.96
CA GLN A 115 25.28 20.35 -2.72
C GLN A 115 24.17 20.72 -1.74
N ASP A 116 24.50 21.55 -0.75
CA ASP A 116 23.51 22.13 0.13
C ASP A 116 22.63 23.14 -0.62
N PHE A 117 21.32 23.07 -0.39
CA PHE A 117 20.38 23.98 -1.05
C PHE A 117 19.18 24.35 -0.17
N TYR A 118 18.41 25.33 -0.63
CA TYR A 118 17.05 25.62 -0.18
C TYR A 118 16.21 26.24 -1.30
N VAL A 119 14.89 26.17 -1.18
CA VAL A 119 13.95 26.81 -2.11
C VAL A 119 13.39 28.06 -1.43
N THR A 120 13.32 29.18 -2.17
CA THR A 120 12.78 30.45 -1.66
C THR A 120 11.77 31.05 -2.62
N THR A 121 10.76 31.75 -2.09
CA THR A 121 9.87 32.62 -2.89
C THR A 121 10.30 34.09 -2.85
N ASN A 122 11.32 34.40 -2.05
CA ASN A 122 11.85 35.75 -1.88
C ASN A 122 13.34 35.80 -2.32
N PRO A 123 13.62 36.14 -3.59
CA PRO A 123 14.99 36.22 -4.09
C PRO A 123 15.81 37.35 -3.46
N SER A 124 15.19 38.42 -2.96
CA SER A 124 15.93 39.57 -2.42
C SER A 124 16.63 39.28 -1.08
N GLY A 125 16.28 38.17 -0.42
CA GLY A 125 16.89 37.72 0.84
C GLY A 125 18.04 36.74 0.66
N ILE A 126 18.49 36.47 -0.56
CA ILE A 126 19.56 35.50 -0.82
C ILE A 126 20.92 36.10 -0.37
N PRO A 127 21.69 35.42 0.50
CA PRO A 127 23.04 35.83 0.86
C PRO A 127 23.96 35.96 -0.35
N LYS A 128 24.88 36.94 -0.36
CA LYS A 128 25.79 37.19 -1.49
C LYS A 128 26.71 36.01 -1.83
N ASN A 129 26.96 35.13 -0.88
CA ASN A 129 27.80 33.93 -1.04
C ASN A 129 26.98 32.68 -1.45
N HIS A 130 25.70 32.84 -1.76
CA HIS A 130 24.85 31.77 -2.29
C HIS A 130 24.49 32.06 -3.74
N THR A 131 24.21 31.00 -4.50
CA THR A 131 23.91 31.10 -5.94
C THR A 131 22.45 30.81 -6.21
N GLU A 132 21.78 31.75 -6.87
CA GLU A 132 20.41 31.58 -7.35
C GLU A 132 20.39 30.75 -8.65
N VAL A 133 19.56 29.71 -8.69
CA VAL A 133 19.28 28.88 -9.86
C VAL A 133 17.77 28.90 -10.09
N ARG A 134 17.35 29.35 -11.28
CA ARG A 134 15.93 29.34 -11.67
C ARG A 134 15.64 28.09 -12.48
N LEU A 135 14.76 27.23 -11.95
CA LEU A 135 14.32 26.00 -12.61
C LEU A 135 12.90 26.18 -13.15
N GLY A 136 12.65 25.66 -14.35
CA GLY A 136 11.32 25.64 -14.97
C GLY A 136 11.13 26.66 -16.09
N ASN A 137 9.92 26.65 -16.67
CA ASN A 137 9.53 27.55 -17.77
C ASN A 137 9.06 28.91 -17.23
N SER A 138 8.80 29.88 -18.11
CA SER A 138 8.35 31.24 -17.75
C SER A 138 7.18 31.26 -16.76
N ASP A 139 6.28 30.27 -16.85
CA ASP A 139 5.01 30.26 -16.13
C ASP A 139 5.10 29.53 -14.77
N GLN A 140 6.16 28.75 -14.54
CA GLN A 140 6.40 28.04 -13.29
C GLN A 140 7.90 28.02 -12.98
N GLN A 141 8.40 29.12 -12.42
CA GLN A 141 9.78 29.20 -11.95
C GLN A 141 9.88 28.79 -10.48
N ILE A 142 10.82 27.88 -10.20
CA ILE A 142 11.29 27.55 -8.86
C ILE A 142 12.61 28.27 -8.66
N THR A 143 12.69 29.12 -7.64
CA THR A 143 13.96 29.73 -7.22
C THR A 143 14.65 28.80 -6.23
N LEU A 144 15.58 28.02 -6.77
CA LEU A 144 16.47 27.16 -6.03
C LEU A 144 17.73 27.95 -5.65
N VAL A 145 18.21 27.80 -4.43
CA VAL A 145 19.42 28.47 -3.96
C VAL A 145 20.43 27.44 -3.51
N ILE A 146 21.59 27.42 -4.16
CA ILE A 146 22.74 26.59 -3.78
C ILE A 146 23.57 27.36 -2.76
N LYS A 147 23.92 26.74 -1.63
CA LYS A 147 24.74 27.35 -0.57
C LYS A 147 26.23 27.39 -0.91
N SER A 148 26.54 27.88 -2.10
CA SER A 148 27.90 28.06 -2.61
C SER A 148 27.97 29.35 -3.42
N SER A 149 29.15 29.95 -3.48
CA SER A 149 29.37 31.20 -4.21
C SER A 149 29.17 31.01 -5.72
N PRO A 150 28.78 32.06 -6.47
CA PRO A 150 28.65 31.97 -7.92
C PRO A 150 29.91 31.45 -8.60
N GLU A 151 31.10 31.82 -8.12
CA GLU A 151 32.38 31.37 -8.66
C GLU A 151 32.58 29.86 -8.47
N GLU A 152 32.20 29.31 -7.31
CA GLU A 152 32.26 27.86 -7.05
C GLU A 152 31.27 27.09 -7.90
N VAL A 153 30.03 27.59 -8.02
CA VAL A 153 29.00 26.97 -8.86
C VAL A 153 29.43 26.98 -10.32
N ILE A 154 29.96 28.11 -10.83
CA ILE A 154 30.48 28.22 -12.21
C ILE A 154 31.62 27.22 -12.45
N LYS A 155 32.56 27.04 -11.50
CA LYS A 155 33.60 26.01 -11.64
C LYS A 155 33.04 24.59 -11.76
N LYS A 156 31.88 24.33 -11.16
CA LYS A 156 31.13 23.06 -11.24
C LYS A 156 30.14 23.02 -12.40
N THR A 157 29.97 24.07 -13.21
CA THR A 157 29.05 24.04 -14.37
C THR A 157 29.57 23.23 -15.55
N SER A 158 30.84 22.83 -15.55
CA SER A 158 31.43 22.05 -16.65
C SER A 158 30.97 20.59 -16.70
N GLY A 159 30.37 20.05 -15.64
CA GLY A 159 29.85 18.69 -15.67
C GLY A 159 28.40 18.57 -15.17
N PRO A 160 27.89 17.34 -15.06
CA PRO A 160 26.45 17.10 -14.93
C PRO A 160 25.91 17.55 -13.58
N TRP A 161 24.83 18.34 -13.63
CA TRP A 161 23.99 18.66 -12.48
C TRP A 161 22.78 17.73 -12.47
N GLU A 162 22.42 17.25 -11.28
CA GLU A 162 21.31 16.34 -11.10
C GLU A 162 20.51 16.68 -9.84
N ILE A 163 19.19 16.50 -9.94
CA ILE A 163 18.26 16.61 -8.81
C ILE A 163 17.65 15.23 -8.60
N ARG A 164 18.05 14.56 -7.53
CA ARG A 164 17.57 13.21 -7.18
C ARG A 164 16.56 13.30 -6.05
N ALA A 165 15.42 12.64 -6.22
CA ALA A 165 14.48 12.37 -5.16
C ALA A 165 14.12 10.89 -5.25
N GLU A 166 14.60 10.11 -4.29
CA GLU A 166 14.45 8.66 -4.30
C GLU A 166 13.81 8.22 -2.99
N LYS A 167 12.84 7.32 -3.10
CA LYS A 167 12.21 6.69 -1.95
C LYS A 167 11.90 5.25 -2.30
N ASP A 168 12.38 4.32 -1.49
CA ASP A 168 11.97 2.93 -1.60
C ASP A 168 10.52 2.79 -1.09
N LEU A 169 9.60 2.49 -2.01
CA LEU A 169 8.19 2.32 -1.71
C LEU A 169 7.80 0.87 -1.47
N ARG A 170 8.71 -0.11 -1.65
CA ARG A 170 8.35 -1.54 -1.65
C ARG A 170 7.67 -1.97 -0.34
N LEU A 171 8.18 -1.55 0.80
CA LEU A 171 7.59 -1.86 2.11
C LEU A 171 6.22 -1.19 2.27
N SER A 172 6.11 0.10 1.95
CA SER A 172 4.85 0.84 2.02
C SER A 172 3.77 0.25 1.10
N VAL A 173 4.14 -0.13 -0.12
CA VAL A 173 3.28 -0.84 -1.08
C VAL A 173 2.83 -2.17 -0.49
N LEU A 174 3.76 -3.00 -0.01
CA LEU A 174 3.47 -4.31 0.57
C LEU A 174 2.42 -4.21 1.69
N VAL A 175 2.69 -3.38 2.70
CA VAL A 175 1.80 -3.26 3.86
C VAL A 175 0.45 -2.68 3.47
N SER A 176 0.44 -1.62 2.65
CA SER A 176 -0.79 -0.94 2.24
C SER A 176 -1.68 -1.84 1.38
N VAL A 177 -1.08 -2.59 0.44
CA VAL A 177 -1.81 -3.51 -0.43
C VAL A 177 -2.33 -4.73 0.35
N LEU A 178 -1.56 -5.27 1.30
CA LEU A 178 -2.04 -6.35 2.17
C LEU A 178 -3.25 -5.92 3.01
N LYS A 179 -3.19 -4.71 3.61
CA LYS A 179 -4.33 -4.11 4.32
C LYS A 179 -5.53 -3.94 3.38
N ALA A 180 -5.33 -3.36 2.21
CA ALA A 180 -6.40 -3.13 1.25
C ALA A 180 -7.03 -4.45 0.75
N ALA A 181 -6.23 -5.49 0.55
CA ALA A 181 -6.72 -6.82 0.17
C ALA A 181 -7.57 -7.46 1.27
N HIS A 182 -7.10 -7.41 2.53
CA HIS A 182 -7.87 -7.88 3.68
C HIS A 182 -9.21 -7.14 3.81
N LEU A 183 -9.20 -5.82 3.72
CA LEU A 183 -10.41 -5.01 3.81
C LEU A 183 -11.33 -5.19 2.59
N THR A 184 -10.77 -5.49 1.41
CA THR A 184 -11.56 -5.82 0.21
C THR A 184 -12.34 -7.10 0.45
N LEU A 185 -11.70 -8.17 0.91
CA LEU A 185 -12.40 -9.42 1.21
C LEU A 185 -13.37 -9.27 2.38
N PHE A 186 -13.02 -8.51 3.41
CA PHE A 186 -13.96 -8.22 4.50
C PHE A 186 -15.19 -7.44 4.01
N HIS A 187 -15.01 -6.46 3.14
CA HIS A 187 -16.12 -5.71 2.55
C HIS A 187 -17.03 -6.60 1.69
N ARG A 188 -16.47 -7.58 0.97
CA ARG A 188 -17.23 -8.46 0.06
C ARG A 188 -17.86 -9.66 0.76
N LEU A 189 -17.17 -10.26 1.73
CA LEU A 189 -17.49 -11.56 2.33
C LEU A 189 -17.75 -11.49 3.85
N GLY A 190 -17.63 -10.31 4.45
CA GLY A 190 -17.90 -10.09 5.87
C GLY A 190 -17.00 -10.89 6.82
N TYR A 191 -17.55 -11.19 7.99
CA TYR A 191 -16.96 -12.00 9.05
C TYR A 191 -16.84 -13.46 8.68
N GLY A 192 -17.59 -13.96 7.70
CA GLY A 192 -17.34 -15.28 7.12
C GLY A 192 -15.90 -15.41 6.63
N TYR A 193 -15.41 -14.38 5.95
CA TYR A 193 -13.99 -14.25 5.62
C TYR A 193 -13.14 -13.88 6.83
N ALA A 194 -13.43 -12.78 7.53
CA ALA A 194 -12.49 -12.26 8.53
C ALA A 194 -12.22 -13.24 9.68
N LEU A 195 -13.17 -14.14 9.99
CA LEU A 195 -13.02 -15.16 11.01
C LEU A 195 -12.58 -16.53 10.46
N SER A 196 -12.44 -16.69 9.15
CA SER A 196 -11.79 -17.87 8.56
C SER A 196 -10.32 -17.95 8.99
N VAL A 197 -9.70 -19.12 8.89
CA VAL A 197 -8.29 -19.30 9.26
C VAL A 197 -7.39 -18.40 8.41
N GLY A 198 -7.67 -18.27 7.10
CA GLY A 198 -6.93 -17.38 6.20
C GLY A 198 -7.15 -15.89 6.50
N GLY A 199 -8.38 -15.51 6.84
CA GLY A 199 -8.72 -14.16 7.28
C GLY A 199 -8.03 -13.76 8.59
N GLN A 200 -7.98 -14.68 9.56
CA GLN A 200 -7.25 -14.50 10.82
C GLN A 200 -5.73 -14.44 10.59
N PHE A 201 -5.19 -15.26 9.69
CA PHE A 201 -3.77 -15.19 9.34
C PHE A 201 -3.39 -13.79 8.82
N LEU A 202 -4.08 -13.29 7.78
CA LEU A 202 -3.72 -11.97 7.23
C LEU A 202 -4.11 -10.82 8.17
N GLY A 203 -5.33 -10.86 8.72
CA GLY A 203 -5.85 -9.82 9.60
C GLY A 203 -5.11 -9.76 10.92
N GLN A 204 -5.16 -10.82 11.72
CA GLN A 204 -4.62 -10.85 13.08
C GLN A 204 -3.13 -11.13 13.13
N HIS A 205 -2.66 -12.18 12.46
CA HIS A 205 -1.28 -12.62 12.59
C HIS A 205 -0.31 -11.69 11.84
N VAL A 206 -0.61 -11.35 10.58
CA VAL A 206 0.26 -10.48 9.77
C VAL A 206 0.07 -9.01 10.15
N LEU A 207 -1.15 -8.47 10.07
CA LEU A 207 -1.37 -7.04 10.30
C LEU A 207 -1.50 -6.73 11.80
N GLY A 208 -2.45 -7.34 12.49
CA GLY A 208 -2.79 -7.03 13.88
C GLY A 208 -1.62 -7.18 14.86
N SER A 209 -0.85 -8.26 14.77
CA SER A 209 0.30 -8.49 15.65
C SER A 209 1.41 -7.45 15.45
N PHE A 210 1.57 -6.95 14.23
CA PHE A 210 2.51 -5.87 13.95
C PHE A 210 2.04 -4.56 14.57
N PHE A 211 0.76 -4.19 14.35
CA PHE A 211 0.16 -3.01 14.96
C PHE A 211 0.34 -3.01 16.49
N LEU A 212 -0.01 -4.12 17.15
CA LEU A 212 0.07 -4.21 18.62
C LEU A 212 1.48 -4.02 19.17
N ARG A 213 2.52 -4.46 18.45
CA ARG A 213 3.92 -4.29 18.86
C ARG A 213 4.49 -2.90 18.53
N ALA A 214 3.94 -2.24 17.51
CA ALA A 214 4.53 -1.05 16.90
C ALA A 214 3.77 0.26 17.18
N ARG A 215 2.50 0.22 17.59
CA ARG A 215 1.62 1.42 17.68
C ARG A 215 2.13 2.55 18.59
N ASP A 216 2.91 2.22 19.61
CA ASP A 216 3.44 3.18 20.59
C ASP A 216 4.89 3.59 20.29
N ARG A 217 5.37 3.31 19.07
CA ARG A 217 6.74 3.59 18.63
C ARG A 217 6.79 4.79 17.69
N ASP A 218 7.95 5.44 17.62
CA ASP A 218 8.19 6.51 16.65
C ASP A 218 8.25 5.96 15.21
N ARG A 219 8.11 6.85 14.21
CA ARG A 219 8.07 6.46 12.79
C ARG A 219 9.29 5.65 12.34
N GLN A 220 10.49 6.02 12.79
CA GLN A 220 11.72 5.33 12.37
C GLN A 220 11.75 3.92 12.94
N SER A 221 11.41 3.76 14.23
CA SER A 221 11.26 2.45 14.87
C SER A 221 10.21 1.59 14.17
N VAL A 222 9.03 2.15 13.85
CA VAL A 222 7.97 1.43 13.12
C VAL A 222 8.47 0.93 11.76
N GLN A 223 9.20 1.75 11.01
CA GLN A 223 9.72 1.37 9.69
C GLN A 223 10.76 0.24 9.80
N SER A 224 11.66 0.32 10.79
CA SER A 224 12.64 -0.75 11.04
C SER A 224 11.96 -2.06 11.42
N MET A 225 11.01 -2.02 12.35
CA MET A 225 10.24 -3.21 12.76
C MET A 225 9.42 -3.78 11.61
N ALA A 226 8.87 -2.92 10.75
CA ALA A 226 8.10 -3.35 9.58
C ALA A 226 8.98 -4.06 8.56
N ALA A 227 10.19 -3.55 8.29
CA ALA A 227 11.11 -4.19 7.36
C ALA A 227 11.45 -5.63 7.79
N GLU A 228 11.66 -5.86 9.09
CA GLU A 228 11.88 -7.18 9.67
C GLU A 228 10.61 -8.04 9.60
N HIS A 229 9.48 -7.54 10.12
CA HIS A 229 8.22 -8.28 10.21
C HIS A 229 7.66 -8.67 8.86
N PHE A 230 7.68 -7.77 7.87
CA PHE A 230 7.07 -8.02 6.56
C PHE A 230 8.01 -8.69 5.56
N ALA A 231 9.28 -8.95 5.92
CA ALA A 231 10.23 -9.61 5.03
C ALA A 231 9.73 -10.99 4.57
N GLU A 232 9.18 -11.79 5.49
CA GLU A 232 8.64 -13.12 5.17
C GLU A 232 7.39 -13.08 4.28
N PHE A 233 6.67 -11.95 4.27
CA PHE A 233 5.46 -11.74 3.48
C PHE A 233 5.71 -11.00 2.16
N SER A 234 6.98 -10.71 1.83
CA SER A 234 7.38 -10.00 0.62
C SER A 234 6.94 -10.67 -0.69
N THR A 235 6.58 -11.96 -0.63
CA THR A 235 6.12 -12.74 -1.77
C THR A 235 4.63 -12.58 -2.07
N LEU A 236 3.86 -12.00 -1.15
CA LEU A 236 2.40 -11.95 -1.24
C LEU A 236 1.86 -10.85 -2.15
N VAL A 237 2.64 -9.80 -2.44
CA VAL A 237 2.17 -8.65 -3.24
C VAL A 237 2.98 -8.50 -4.51
N ARG A 238 2.30 -8.30 -5.65
CA ARG A 238 2.92 -8.00 -6.94
C ARG A 238 2.20 -6.90 -7.69
N PRO A 239 2.94 -6.01 -8.40
CA PRO A 239 2.31 -5.18 -9.42
C PRO A 239 1.77 -6.06 -10.54
N ALA A 240 0.57 -5.74 -11.03
CA ALA A 240 -0.11 -6.43 -12.12
C ALA A 240 -0.13 -5.52 -13.35
N PHE A 241 0.93 -5.58 -14.16
CA PHE A 241 1.12 -4.69 -15.30
C PHE A 241 0.24 -5.03 -16.51
N LYS A 242 -0.31 -6.25 -16.57
CA LYS A 242 -1.19 -6.72 -17.66
C LYS A 242 -2.21 -7.70 -17.10
N ILE A 243 -3.42 -7.23 -16.84
CA ILE A 243 -4.58 -8.10 -16.63
C ILE A 243 -5.36 -8.05 -17.94
N ALA A 244 -5.51 -9.20 -18.60
CA ALA A 244 -6.30 -9.27 -19.82
C ALA A 244 -7.79 -9.13 -19.49
N GLY A 245 -8.50 -8.29 -20.27
CA GLY A 245 -9.95 -8.05 -20.15
C GLY A 245 -10.30 -6.75 -19.43
N ASP A 246 -11.60 -6.47 -19.34
CA ASP A 246 -12.18 -5.28 -18.71
C ASP A 246 -12.24 -5.44 -17.18
N PHE A 247 -11.07 -5.57 -16.56
CA PHE A 247 -10.94 -5.77 -15.12
C PHE A 247 -10.75 -4.43 -14.38
N ASN A 248 -11.53 -4.20 -13.33
CA ASN A 248 -11.55 -2.93 -12.59
C ASN A 248 -11.01 -3.03 -11.16
N GLY A 249 -10.77 -4.23 -10.64
CA GLY A 249 -10.36 -4.44 -9.26
C GLY A 249 -11.39 -5.27 -8.52
N THR A 250 -10.95 -6.17 -7.64
CA THR A 250 -11.83 -7.12 -6.93
C THR A 250 -12.90 -6.41 -6.10
N LEU A 251 -12.61 -5.21 -5.62
CA LEU A 251 -13.58 -4.39 -4.90
C LEU A 251 -14.68 -3.84 -5.83
N ASP A 252 -14.30 -3.42 -7.04
CA ASP A 252 -15.17 -2.79 -8.04
C ASP A 252 -16.09 -3.80 -8.73
N ASP A 253 -15.52 -4.86 -9.30
CA ASP A 253 -16.25 -5.82 -10.12
C ASP A 253 -16.53 -7.14 -9.40
N GLY A 254 -15.94 -7.36 -8.22
CA GLY A 254 -16.07 -8.62 -7.51
C GLY A 254 -15.25 -9.74 -8.08
N PHE A 255 -14.46 -9.53 -9.12
CA PHE A 255 -13.69 -10.58 -9.74
C PHE A 255 -12.30 -10.69 -9.11
N GLY A 256 -11.81 -11.91 -9.01
CA GLY A 256 -10.43 -12.18 -8.65
C GLY A 256 -10.06 -13.59 -9.07
N TRP A 257 -9.00 -14.13 -8.48
CA TRP A 257 -8.56 -15.47 -8.81
C TRP A 257 -8.38 -16.36 -7.60
N LEU A 258 -8.71 -17.63 -7.77
CA LEU A 258 -8.29 -18.67 -6.84
C LEU A 258 -6.99 -19.27 -7.34
N CYS A 259 -5.97 -19.30 -6.48
CA CYS A 259 -4.74 -20.02 -6.73
C CYS A 259 -4.98 -21.51 -6.46
N MET A 260 -4.69 -22.35 -7.46
CA MET A 260 -5.07 -23.76 -7.48
C MET A 260 -3.84 -24.67 -7.47
N LEU A 261 -3.93 -25.75 -6.69
CA LEU A 261 -3.10 -26.95 -6.80
C LEU A 261 -3.99 -28.10 -7.28
N GLY A 262 -4.02 -28.32 -8.60
CA GLY A 262 -5.02 -29.21 -9.20
C GLY A 262 -6.44 -28.67 -8.99
N ARG A 263 -7.24 -29.34 -8.16
CA ARG A 263 -8.61 -28.90 -7.78
C ARG A 263 -8.69 -28.22 -6.42
N LEU A 264 -7.57 -28.17 -5.68
CA LEU A 264 -7.53 -27.59 -4.34
C LEU A 264 -7.17 -26.09 -4.41
N PRO A 265 -8.08 -25.17 -4.02
CA PRO A 265 -7.71 -23.78 -3.84
C PRO A 265 -6.86 -23.61 -2.58
N TRP A 266 -5.81 -22.79 -2.65
CA TRP A 266 -4.89 -22.54 -1.52
C TRP A 266 -4.67 -21.05 -1.22
N ALA A 267 -5.05 -20.15 -2.13
CA ALA A 267 -5.07 -18.72 -1.90
C ALA A 267 -6.09 -18.02 -2.80
N ILE A 268 -6.48 -16.82 -2.41
CA ILE A 268 -7.22 -15.85 -3.20
C ILE A 268 -6.22 -14.79 -3.66
N ASN A 269 -6.13 -14.55 -4.95
CA ASN A 269 -5.43 -13.40 -5.51
C ASN A 269 -6.43 -12.23 -5.63
N VAL A 270 -6.35 -11.32 -4.67
CA VAL A 270 -7.15 -10.10 -4.61
C VAL A 270 -6.46 -9.03 -5.43
N VAL A 271 -7.20 -8.37 -6.32
CA VAL A 271 -6.66 -7.28 -7.12
C VAL A 271 -7.11 -5.94 -6.56
N VAL A 272 -6.13 -5.17 -6.12
CA VAL A 272 -6.28 -3.83 -5.58
C VAL A 272 -5.92 -2.83 -6.67
N ARG A 273 -6.91 -2.05 -7.11
CA ARG A 273 -6.69 -0.96 -8.07
C ARG A 273 -6.32 0.33 -7.34
N VAL A 274 -5.13 0.83 -7.64
CA VAL A 274 -4.58 2.08 -7.11
C VAL A 274 -4.36 3.02 -8.28
N ASP A 275 -5.29 3.95 -8.45
CA ASP A 275 -5.36 4.83 -9.61
C ASP A 275 -5.51 4.04 -10.93
N ASP A 276 -4.53 4.14 -11.82
CA ASP A 276 -4.41 3.40 -13.09
C ASP A 276 -3.57 2.11 -12.95
N ARG A 277 -3.09 1.80 -11.75
CA ARG A 277 -2.24 0.64 -11.46
C ARG A 277 -3.04 -0.44 -10.76
N PHE A 278 -2.62 -1.68 -10.99
CA PHE A 278 -3.17 -2.83 -10.29
C PHE A 278 -2.08 -3.51 -9.47
N PHE A 279 -2.45 -3.93 -8.28
CA PHE A 279 -1.63 -4.76 -7.41
C PHE A 279 -2.40 -6.04 -7.08
N CYS A 280 -1.73 -7.17 -7.18
CA CYS A 280 -2.23 -8.47 -6.78
C CYS A 280 -1.72 -8.78 -5.37
N ALA A 281 -2.61 -9.26 -4.50
CA ALA A 281 -2.29 -9.70 -3.14
C ALA A 281 -2.81 -11.12 -2.92
N LEU A 282 -1.92 -12.03 -2.53
CA LEU A 282 -2.30 -13.39 -2.15
C LEU A 282 -2.77 -13.42 -0.70
N VAL A 283 -4.04 -13.77 -0.51
CA VAL A 283 -4.66 -14.02 0.78
C VAL A 283 -4.83 -15.53 0.92
N PRO A 284 -4.34 -16.17 1.98
CA PRO A 284 -4.40 -17.62 2.08
C PRO A 284 -5.82 -18.16 2.22
N ILE A 285 -6.04 -19.36 1.68
CA ILE A 285 -7.17 -20.23 2.02
C ILE A 285 -6.57 -21.36 2.85
N MET A 286 -7.06 -21.54 4.07
CA MET A 286 -6.49 -22.45 5.08
C MET A 286 -7.55 -23.40 5.63
N ASP A 287 -8.41 -23.90 4.74
CA ASP A 287 -9.54 -24.76 5.09
C ASP A 287 -9.14 -26.24 5.21
N THR A 288 -7.98 -26.60 4.65
CA THR A 288 -7.41 -27.96 4.69
C THR A 288 -5.92 -27.93 5.00
N ASP A 289 -5.38 -29.01 5.59
CA ASP A 289 -3.95 -29.12 5.88
C ASP A 289 -3.08 -28.98 4.63
N ASP A 290 -3.54 -29.50 3.48
CA ASP A 290 -2.84 -29.37 2.20
C ASP A 290 -2.77 -27.90 1.73
N SER A 291 -3.85 -27.14 1.89
CA SER A 291 -3.89 -25.71 1.54
C SER A 291 -2.94 -24.88 2.41
N VAL A 292 -2.91 -25.19 3.73
CA VAL A 292 -1.97 -24.59 4.69
C VAL A 292 -0.53 -24.92 4.30
N HIS A 293 -0.22 -26.20 4.09
CA HIS A 293 1.12 -26.65 3.73
C HIS A 293 1.61 -25.96 2.45
N HIS A 294 0.76 -25.91 1.42
CA HIS A 294 1.12 -25.30 0.15
C HIS A 294 1.34 -23.78 0.25
N PHE A 295 0.51 -23.07 1.03
CA PHE A 295 0.69 -21.64 1.26
C PHE A 295 2.00 -21.34 2.02
N LEU A 296 2.30 -22.10 3.08
CA LEU A 296 3.55 -21.95 3.82
C LEU A 296 4.77 -22.30 2.96
N GLN A 297 4.66 -23.33 2.12
CA GLN A 297 5.68 -23.64 1.12
C GLN A 297 5.90 -22.46 0.18
N PHE A 298 4.84 -21.85 -0.33
CA PHE A 298 4.91 -20.68 -1.20
C PHE A 298 5.61 -19.48 -0.53
N LEU A 299 5.31 -19.20 0.75
CA LEU A 299 6.00 -18.13 1.49
C LEU A 299 7.52 -18.33 1.52
N SER A 300 7.96 -19.56 1.80
CA SER A 300 9.38 -19.90 1.86
C SER A 300 10.07 -20.00 0.50
N ARG A 301 9.32 -20.42 -0.54
CA ARG A 301 9.82 -20.72 -1.89
C ARG A 301 8.74 -20.35 -2.92
N PRO A 302 8.65 -19.07 -3.31
CA PRO A 302 7.59 -18.62 -4.20
C PRO A 302 7.71 -19.27 -5.58
N TYR A 303 6.57 -19.70 -6.12
CA TYR A 303 6.50 -20.18 -7.51
C TYR A 303 6.61 -19.00 -8.47
N ARG A 304 7.31 -19.20 -9.59
CA ARG A 304 7.34 -18.22 -10.69
C ARG A 304 6.04 -18.17 -11.48
N GLN A 305 5.25 -19.23 -11.42
CA GLN A 305 3.96 -19.35 -12.09
C GLN A 305 2.96 -20.02 -11.15
N ILE A 306 1.78 -19.44 -11.06
CA ILE A 306 0.68 -19.95 -10.24
C ILE A 306 -0.45 -20.38 -11.17
N SER A 307 -1.02 -21.56 -10.94
CA SER A 307 -2.27 -21.95 -11.60
C SER A 307 -3.41 -21.17 -10.96
N VAL A 308 -4.21 -20.48 -11.75
CA VAL A 308 -5.29 -19.66 -11.25
C VAL A 308 -6.61 -19.98 -11.95
N ALA A 309 -7.71 -19.95 -11.20
CA ALA A 309 -9.07 -20.11 -11.70
C ALA A 309 -9.83 -18.80 -11.48
N GLY A 310 -10.71 -18.41 -12.40
CA GLY A 310 -11.51 -17.19 -12.26
C GLY A 310 -12.53 -17.35 -11.12
N ALA A 311 -12.73 -16.30 -10.32
CA ALA A 311 -13.73 -16.30 -9.26
C ALA A 311 -14.48 -14.98 -9.17
N LEU A 312 -15.79 -15.05 -8.97
CA LEU A 312 -16.66 -13.92 -8.70
C LEU A 312 -17.11 -13.96 -7.23
N PHE A 313 -16.67 -12.98 -6.46
CA PHE A 313 -16.97 -12.79 -5.04
C PHE A 313 -18.30 -12.05 -4.91
N GLY A 314 -19.39 -12.81 -4.80
CA GLY A 314 -20.70 -12.29 -4.39
C GLY A 314 -20.77 -12.07 -2.88
N GLN A 315 -21.89 -11.50 -2.41
CA GLN A 315 -22.12 -11.27 -0.98
C GLN A 315 -22.28 -12.58 -0.18
N SER A 316 -22.80 -13.64 -0.81
CA SER A 316 -23.14 -14.89 -0.13
C SER A 316 -22.36 -16.12 -0.60
N ALA A 317 -21.70 -16.04 -1.75
CA ALA A 317 -20.98 -17.17 -2.34
C ALA A 317 -19.86 -16.70 -3.27
N ILE A 318 -18.87 -17.58 -3.45
CA ILE A 318 -17.82 -17.45 -4.47
C ILE A 318 -18.21 -18.36 -5.64
N GLU A 319 -18.47 -17.76 -6.80
CA GLU A 319 -18.69 -18.52 -8.03
C GLU A 319 -17.36 -18.73 -8.74
N THR A 320 -17.06 -19.96 -9.15
CA THR A 320 -15.76 -20.32 -9.72
C THR A 320 -15.87 -20.86 -11.14
N ASP A 321 -15.02 -20.36 -12.02
CA ASP A 321 -14.73 -21.01 -13.30
C ASP A 321 -13.54 -21.96 -13.09
N PHE A 322 -13.77 -23.27 -13.23
CA PHE A 322 -12.74 -24.28 -13.05
C PHE A 322 -11.69 -24.32 -14.16
N ALA A 323 -11.86 -23.54 -15.24
CA ALA A 323 -10.83 -23.37 -16.25
C ALA A 323 -9.61 -22.66 -15.65
N THR A 324 -8.53 -23.41 -15.44
CA THR A 324 -7.30 -22.84 -14.89
C THR A 324 -6.41 -22.26 -15.98
N ARG A 325 -5.77 -21.13 -15.69
CA ARG A 325 -4.71 -20.52 -16.50
C ARG A 325 -3.43 -20.36 -15.67
N LYS A 326 -2.29 -20.15 -16.34
CA LYS A 326 -1.03 -19.83 -15.65
C LYS A 326 -0.91 -18.31 -15.52
N PHE A 327 -0.57 -17.87 -14.32
CA PHE A 327 -0.30 -16.48 -13.99
C PHE A 327 1.16 -16.34 -13.57
N ASP A 328 1.90 -15.47 -14.24
CA ASP A 328 3.29 -15.22 -13.88
C ASP A 328 3.35 -14.46 -12.54
N TRP A 329 4.16 -14.97 -11.62
CA TRP A 329 4.37 -14.41 -10.30
C TRP A 329 5.86 -14.18 -10.08
N PRO A 330 6.41 -13.05 -10.57
CA PRO A 330 7.85 -12.81 -10.55
C PRO A 330 8.40 -12.78 -9.12
N GLU A 331 9.71 -12.96 -8.96
CA GLU A 331 10.35 -12.80 -7.65
C GLU A 331 10.24 -11.34 -7.20
N GLY A 332 9.63 -11.11 -6.04
CA GLY A 332 9.62 -9.83 -5.36
C GLY A 332 10.67 -9.88 -4.28
N ARG A 333 11.68 -9.01 -4.35
CA ARG A 333 12.65 -8.83 -3.29
C ARG A 333 12.62 -7.37 -2.86
N PHE A 334 12.35 -7.13 -1.59
CA PHE A 334 12.86 -5.95 -0.92
C PHE A 334 13.91 -6.43 0.07
N THR A 335 15.12 -5.89 -0.06
CA THR A 335 16.18 -6.13 0.90
C THR A 335 15.78 -5.34 2.14
N GLY A 336 15.45 -6.00 3.26
CA GLY A 336 15.02 -5.34 4.51
C GLY A 336 16.06 -4.41 5.15
N ALA A 337 17.13 -4.06 4.44
CA ALA A 337 18.02 -2.99 4.84
C ALA A 337 17.28 -1.66 4.67
N PRO A 338 17.11 -0.85 5.73
CA PRO A 338 16.70 0.53 5.56
C PRO A 338 17.75 1.24 4.69
N VAL A 339 17.28 1.87 3.61
CA VAL A 339 18.11 2.77 2.78
C VAL A 339 18.40 4.04 3.55
#